data_AF-A0A2K0UIT6-F1
#
_entry.id   AF-A0A2K0UIT6-F1
#
_cell.length_a   1.000
_cell.length_b   1.000
_cell.length_c   1.000
_cell.angle_alpha   90.00
_cell.angle_beta   90.00
_cell.angle_gamma   90.00
#
_symmetry.space_group_name_H-M   'P 1'
#
loop_
_entity.id
_entity.type
_entity.pdbx_description
1 polymer ?
#
loop_
_entity_poly.entity_id
_entity_poly.type
_entity_poly.pdbx_seq_one_letter_code
_entity_poly.pdbx_strand_id
1 'polypeptide(L)'
;MAVPRKPLLTTLWLHYRALKPGGWIELQELQFQVKCDDGTVREGNKVQDFFETMKRALENFSVDLLAMRHNKQNVTDGGFVDVDEIPFKIPIGTWPKDINMKKCGLYNRSMIHDALYGVASARLHTI
;
A
#
# COMPACT_ATOMS: atom_id res chain seq x y z
N MET A 1 -3.68 -16.60 25.91
CA MET A 1 -4.42 -16.13 24.71
C MET A 1 -4.15 -17.10 23.56
N ALA A 2 -5.18 -17.49 22.81
CA ALA A 2 -5.07 -18.43 21.70
C ALA A 2 -4.51 -17.76 20.42
N VAL A 3 -3.83 -18.52 19.56
CA VAL A 3 -3.28 -18.03 18.29
C VAL A 3 -4.42 -17.66 17.33
N PRO A 4 -4.42 -16.46 16.70
CA PRO A 4 -5.41 -16.08 15.70
C PRO A 4 -5.30 -16.97 14.44
N ARG A 5 -6.43 -17.30 13.80
CA ARG A 5 -6.47 -18.15 12.58
C ARG A 5 -6.29 -17.39 11.25
N LYS A 6 -6.33 -16.05 11.24
CA LYS A 6 -6.11 -15.25 10.03
C LYS A 6 -4.61 -14.93 9.88
N PRO A 7 -3.98 -15.13 8.71
CA PRO A 7 -2.53 -15.00 8.54
C PRO A 7 -1.94 -13.68 9.05
N LEU A 8 -2.57 -12.54 8.72
CA LEU A 8 -2.10 -11.23 9.14
C LEU A 8 -2.21 -11.02 10.66
N LEU A 9 -3.30 -11.49 11.28
CA LEU A 9 -3.46 -11.43 12.74
C LEU A 9 -2.47 -12.37 13.43
N THR A 10 -2.18 -13.53 12.85
CA THR A 10 -1.13 -14.44 13.34
C THR A 10 0.22 -13.74 13.31
N THR A 11 0.56 -13.07 12.21
CA THR A 11 1.81 -12.30 12.08
C THR A 11 1.89 -11.21 13.14
N LEU A 12 0.88 -10.36 13.27
CA LEU A 12 0.90 -9.26 14.26
C LEU A 12 0.97 -9.80 15.70
N TRP A 13 0.27 -10.89 15.99
CA TRP A 13 0.36 -11.56 17.29
C TRP A 13 1.76 -12.11 17.59
N LEU A 14 2.46 -12.66 16.59
CA LEU A 14 3.85 -13.11 16.75
C LEU A 14 4.78 -11.93 17.07
N HIS A 15 4.60 -10.80 16.40
CA HIS A 15 5.36 -9.58 16.70
C HIS A 15 5.11 -9.09 18.13
N TYR A 16 3.84 -9.05 18.55
CA TYR A 16 3.47 -8.67 19.91
C TYR A 16 4.19 -9.53 20.97
N ARG A 17 4.29 -10.84 20.74
CA ARG A 17 4.99 -11.75 21.65
C ARG A 17 6.51 -11.64 21.62
N ALA A 18 7.08 -11.19 20.50
CA ALA A 18 8.52 -11.05 20.33
C ALA A 18 9.07 -9.75 20.94
N LEU A 19 8.22 -8.74 21.12
CA LEU A 19 8.61 -7.45 21.66
C LEU A 19 8.76 -7.48 23.18
N LYS A 20 9.70 -6.67 23.68
CA LYS A 20 9.78 -6.35 25.11
C LYS A 20 8.58 -5.47 25.50
N PRO A 21 8.16 -5.47 26.78
CA PRO A 21 7.16 -4.52 27.26
C PRO A 21 7.54 -3.08 26.89
N GLY A 22 6.59 -2.34 26.30
CA GLY A 22 6.81 -0.97 25.79
C GLY A 22 7.43 -0.86 24.40
N GLY A 23 7.64 -1.98 23.69
CA GLY A 23 8.10 -1.99 22.30
C GLY A 23 7.03 -1.54 21.30
N TRP A 24 7.48 -1.05 20.14
CA TRP A 24 6.63 -0.53 19.07
C TRP A 24 6.80 -1.34 17.78
N ILE A 25 5.74 -1.37 16.98
CA ILE A 25 5.80 -1.73 15.56
C ILE A 25 5.44 -0.52 14.72
N GLU A 26 5.96 -0.47 13.50
CA GLU A 26 5.61 0.52 12.50
C GLU A 26 5.29 -0.20 11.19
N LEU A 27 4.17 0.17 10.56
CA LEU A 27 3.77 -0.33 9.25
C LEU A 27 3.80 0.84 8.26
N GLN A 28 4.68 0.77 7.26
CA GLN A 28 4.79 1.76 6.19
C GLN A 28 4.25 1.16 4.90
N GLU A 29 3.13 1.70 4.41
CA GLU A 29 2.37 1.13 3.30
C GLU A 29 2.08 2.18 2.22
N LEU A 30 2.03 1.73 0.97
CA LEU A 30 1.61 2.56 -0.16
C LEU A 30 0.15 2.28 -0.49
N GLN A 31 -0.67 3.33 -0.50
CA GLN A 31 -2.02 3.23 -1.02
C GLN A 31 -1.99 3.38 -2.55
N PHE A 32 -2.19 2.27 -3.27
CA PHE A 32 -2.24 2.22 -4.73
C PHE A 32 -3.58 2.74 -5.29
N GLN A 33 -3.88 4.00 -4.98
CA GLN A 33 -5.03 4.72 -5.49
C GLN A 33 -4.61 6.15 -5.83
N VAL A 34 -4.85 6.56 -7.07
CA VAL A 34 -4.62 7.95 -7.47
C VAL A 34 -5.61 8.84 -6.74
N LYS A 35 -5.09 9.87 -6.06
CA LYS A 35 -5.87 10.92 -5.40
C LYS A 35 -5.40 12.28 -5.87
N CYS A 36 -6.26 13.26 -5.72
CA CYS A 36 -6.05 14.61 -6.22
C CYS A 36 -6.75 15.60 -5.29
N ASP A 37 -6.06 16.66 -4.91
CA ASP A 37 -6.59 17.67 -3.98
C ASP A 37 -7.38 18.77 -4.70
N ASP A 38 -7.12 19.00 -5.99
CA ASP A 38 -7.68 20.10 -6.79
C ASP A 38 -8.63 19.63 -7.89
N GLY A 39 -8.98 18.33 -7.92
CA GLY A 39 -9.88 17.75 -8.90
C GLY A 39 -9.31 17.68 -10.33
N THR A 40 -8.02 17.94 -10.52
CA THR A 40 -7.38 17.89 -11.86
C THR A 40 -7.19 16.48 -12.41
N VAL A 41 -7.40 15.44 -11.59
CA VAL A 41 -7.48 14.06 -12.11
C VAL A 41 -8.74 13.94 -12.93
N ARG A 42 -8.56 14.03 -14.25
CA ARG A 42 -9.61 13.86 -15.25
C ARG A 42 -10.04 12.40 -15.33
N GLU A 43 -11.29 12.20 -15.72
CA GLU A 43 -11.75 10.90 -16.22
C GLU A 43 -10.81 10.41 -17.34
N GLY A 44 -10.46 9.12 -17.29
CA GLY A 44 -9.51 8.51 -18.22
C GLY A 44 -8.03 8.66 -17.85
N ASN A 45 -7.73 9.00 -16.58
CA ASN A 45 -6.35 8.96 -16.07
C ASN A 45 -5.79 7.52 -16.16
N LYS A 46 -4.78 7.32 -17.00
CA LYS A 46 -4.21 5.98 -17.28
C LYS A 46 -3.50 5.33 -16.10
N VAL A 47 -3.00 6.12 -15.15
CA VAL A 47 -2.42 5.57 -13.92
C VAL A 47 -3.52 5.02 -13.01
N GLN A 48 -4.66 5.71 -12.95
CA GLN A 48 -5.83 5.20 -12.25
C GLN A 48 -6.37 3.92 -12.92
N ASP A 49 -6.54 3.93 -14.24
CA ASP A 49 -6.96 2.74 -15.01
C ASP A 49 -6.05 1.54 -14.74
N PHE A 50 -4.73 1.77 -14.64
CA PHE A 50 -3.75 0.75 -14.32
C PHE A 50 -3.96 0.16 -12.92
N PHE A 51 -4.08 0.99 -11.89
CA PHE A 51 -4.33 0.52 -10.52
C PHE A 51 -5.67 -0.20 -10.36
N GLU A 52 -6.73 0.29 -11.01
CA GLU A 52 -8.03 -0.38 -11.02
C GLU A 52 -7.97 -1.74 -11.72
N THR A 53 -7.22 -1.84 -12.81
CA THR A 53 -6.99 -3.11 -13.50
C THR A 53 -6.22 -4.09 -12.62
N MET A 54 -5.15 -3.64 -11.96
CA MET A 54 -4.41 -4.47 -11.01
C MET A 54 -5.28 -4.94 -9.86
N LYS A 55 -6.12 -4.05 -9.30
CA LYS A 55 -7.05 -4.40 -8.24
C LYS A 55 -7.99 -5.53 -8.67
N ARG A 56 -8.67 -5.39 -9.81
CA ARG A 56 -9.57 -6.43 -10.36
C ARG A 56 -8.83 -7.74 -10.64
N ALA A 57 -7.58 -7.66 -11.13
CA ALA A 57 -6.78 -8.85 -11.41
C ALA A 57 -6.44 -9.61 -10.12
N LEU A 58 -6.01 -8.90 -9.08
CA LEU A 58 -5.63 -9.47 -7.77
C LEU A 58 -6.83 -10.04 -7.00
N GLU A 59 -8.02 -9.46 -7.16
CA GLU A 59 -9.26 -10.00 -6.60
C GLU A 59 -9.52 -11.45 -7.05
N ASN A 60 -9.16 -11.83 -8.28
CA ASN A 60 -9.28 -13.22 -8.77
C ASN A 60 -8.38 -14.21 -8.00
N PHE A 61 -7.34 -13.70 -7.33
CA PHE A 61 -6.43 -14.47 -6.48
C PHE A 61 -6.75 -14.28 -4.98
N SER A 62 -7.90 -13.66 -4.65
CA SER A 62 -8.26 -13.31 -3.27
C SER A 62 -7.25 -12.38 -2.58
N VAL A 63 -6.54 -11.56 -3.36
CA VAL A 63 -5.61 -10.55 -2.86
C VAL A 63 -6.26 -9.17 -2.95
N ASP A 64 -6.41 -8.50 -1.82
CA ASP A 64 -6.90 -7.13 -1.75
C ASP A 64 -5.71 -6.15 -1.88
N LEU A 65 -5.62 -5.45 -3.02
CA LEU A 65 -4.59 -4.43 -3.27
C LEU A 65 -4.64 -3.28 -2.24
N LEU A 66 -5.78 -3.08 -1.59
CA LEU A 66 -6.02 -2.01 -0.63
C LEU A 66 -6.18 -2.53 0.80
N ALA A 67 -5.66 -3.74 1.07
CA ALA A 67 -5.74 -4.39 2.37
C ALA A 67 -5.19 -3.53 3.52
N MET A 68 -4.21 -2.66 3.23
CA MET A 68 -3.59 -1.78 4.22
C MET A 68 -4.58 -0.84 4.93
N ARG A 69 -5.75 -0.55 4.31
CA ARG A 69 -6.83 0.24 4.94
C ARG A 69 -7.36 -0.39 6.22
N HIS A 70 -7.13 -1.67 6.41
CA HIS A 70 -7.54 -2.40 7.61
C HIS A 70 -6.42 -2.49 8.65
N ASN A 71 -5.21 -1.97 8.39
CA ASN A 71 -4.04 -2.17 9.25
C ASN A 71 -4.25 -1.63 10.66
N LYS A 72 -4.85 -0.44 10.82
CA LYS A 72 -5.14 0.11 12.14
C LYS A 72 -5.98 -0.86 12.99
N GLN A 73 -7.03 -1.42 12.39
CA GLN A 73 -7.86 -2.42 13.06
C GLN A 73 -7.09 -3.72 13.31
N ASN A 74 -6.38 -4.23 12.31
CA ASN A 74 -5.62 -5.48 12.43
C ASN A 74 -4.54 -5.41 13.52
N VAL A 75 -3.85 -4.27 13.66
CA VAL A 75 -2.85 -4.02 14.70
C VAL A 75 -3.50 -4.01 16.07
N THR A 76 -4.64 -3.35 16.20
CA THR A 76 -5.45 -3.36 17.44
C THR A 76 -5.89 -4.78 17.81
N ASP A 77 -6.44 -5.52 16.85
CA ASP A 77 -6.88 -6.91 17.02
C ASP A 77 -5.71 -7.87 17.33
N GLY A 78 -4.49 -7.52 16.92
CA GLY A 78 -3.26 -8.23 17.23
C GLY A 78 -2.78 -8.08 18.68
N GLY A 79 -3.39 -7.17 19.45
CA GLY A 79 -3.09 -6.92 20.87
C GLY A 79 -2.26 -5.67 21.14
N PHE A 80 -1.94 -4.87 20.11
CA PHE A 80 -1.26 -3.60 20.30
C PHE A 80 -2.23 -2.53 20.80
N VAL A 81 -1.69 -1.57 21.56
CA VAL A 81 -2.41 -0.40 22.09
C VAL A 81 -1.80 0.88 21.50
N ASP A 82 -2.43 2.03 21.74
CA ASP A 82 -1.96 3.35 21.28
C ASP A 82 -1.68 3.39 19.76
N VAL A 83 -2.64 2.87 18.98
CA VAL A 83 -2.48 2.71 17.53
C VAL A 83 -2.84 3.99 16.77
N ASP A 84 -1.82 4.64 16.22
CA ASP A 84 -1.95 5.81 15.34
C ASP A 84 -1.78 5.45 13.86
N GLU A 85 -2.49 6.20 13.00
CA GLU A 85 -2.36 6.10 11.54
C GLU A 85 -2.13 7.51 10.99
N ILE A 86 -1.02 7.68 10.27
CA ILE A 86 -0.60 8.98 9.75
C ILE A 86 -0.55 8.89 8.22
N PRO A 87 -1.54 9.46 7.50
CA PRO A 87 -1.52 9.45 6.04
C PRO A 87 -0.53 10.49 5.50
N PHE A 88 0.39 10.05 4.64
CA PHE A 88 1.30 10.93 3.90
C PHE A 88 0.87 11.03 2.43
N LYS A 89 0.88 12.25 1.89
CA LYS A 89 0.66 12.47 0.46
C LYS A 89 1.95 12.17 -0.29
N ILE A 90 1.90 11.21 -1.22
CA ILE A 90 3.04 10.90 -2.09
C ILE A 90 2.72 11.39 -3.51
N PRO A 91 3.42 12.41 -4.02
CA PRO A 91 3.19 12.93 -5.36
C PRO A 91 3.58 11.89 -6.41
N ILE A 92 3.03 12.04 -7.61
CA ILE A 92 3.43 11.25 -8.79
C ILE A 92 4.15 12.22 -9.74
N GLY A 93 5.48 12.11 -9.82
CA GLY A 93 6.32 12.95 -10.66
C GLY A 93 7.00 14.12 -9.93
N THR A 94 7.69 14.96 -10.71
CA THR A 94 8.64 15.97 -10.20
C THR A 94 8.06 17.39 -10.10
N TRP A 95 6.74 17.52 -10.14
CA TRP A 95 6.04 18.81 -10.10
C TRP A 95 6.06 19.55 -8.74
N PRO A 96 6.21 18.90 -7.56
CA PRO A 96 6.29 19.64 -6.31
C PRO A 96 7.45 20.62 -6.27
N LYS A 97 7.25 21.79 -5.64
CA LYS A 97 8.30 22.79 -5.44
C LYS A 97 9.32 22.34 -4.39
N ASP A 98 8.84 21.73 -3.31
CA ASP A 98 9.70 21.19 -2.27
C ASP A 98 10.63 20.10 -2.82
N ILE A 99 11.92 20.18 -2.46
CA ILE A 99 12.96 19.33 -3.03
C ILE A 99 12.84 17.87 -2.60
N ASN A 100 12.36 17.62 -1.38
CA ASN A 100 12.18 16.27 -0.87
C ASN A 100 10.94 15.63 -1.52
N MET A 101 9.83 16.37 -1.58
CA MET A 101 8.62 15.92 -2.27
C MET A 101 8.84 15.68 -3.75
N LYS A 102 9.69 16.48 -4.40
CA LYS A 102 10.10 16.25 -5.79
C LYS A 102 10.86 14.94 -5.96
N LYS A 103 11.78 14.61 -5.04
CA LYS A 103 12.50 13.33 -5.04
C LYS A 103 11.56 12.15 -4.76
N CYS A 104 10.69 12.27 -3.76
CA CYS A 104 9.67 11.25 -3.47
C CYS A 104 8.80 10.98 -4.70
N GLY A 105 8.34 12.04 -5.37
CA GLY A 105 7.50 11.90 -6.56
C GLY A 105 8.24 11.33 -7.77
N LEU A 106 9.54 11.59 -7.91
CA LEU A 106 10.39 10.92 -8.90
C LEU A 106 10.43 9.42 -8.64
N TYR A 107 10.73 8.99 -7.41
CA TYR A 107 10.81 7.58 -7.05
C TYR A 107 9.46 6.87 -7.22
N ASN A 108 8.37 7.50 -6.78
CA ASN A 108 7.02 6.94 -6.96
C ASN A 108 6.67 6.79 -8.44
N ARG A 109 6.98 7.79 -9.28
CA ARG A 109 6.77 7.68 -10.73
C ARG A 109 7.58 6.54 -11.34
N SER A 110 8.85 6.39 -10.97
CA SER A 110 9.69 5.29 -11.46
C SER A 110 9.15 3.93 -11.02
N MET A 111 8.75 3.79 -9.76
CA MET A 111 8.13 2.57 -9.24
C MET A 111 6.86 2.20 -10.02
N ILE A 112 5.98 3.16 -10.29
CA ILE A 112 4.76 2.93 -11.09
C ILE A 112 5.10 2.50 -12.51
N HIS A 113 6.09 3.14 -13.12
CA HIS A 113 6.57 2.79 -14.46
C HIS A 113 7.10 1.36 -14.49
N ASP A 114 8.01 1.00 -13.59
CA ASP A 114 8.59 -0.34 -13.54
C ASP A 114 7.54 -1.42 -13.24
N ALA A 115 6.57 -1.11 -12.36
CA ALA A 115 5.42 -1.98 -12.11
C ALA A 115 4.57 -2.19 -13.36
N LEU A 116 4.34 -1.14 -14.18
CA LEU A 116 3.63 -1.28 -15.44
C LEU A 116 4.35 -2.25 -16.39
N TYR A 117 5.67 -2.13 -16.53
CA TYR A 117 6.45 -3.08 -17.35
C TYR A 117 6.37 -4.50 -16.79
N GLY A 118 6.55 -4.68 -15.49
CA GLY A 118 6.50 -6.00 -14.86
C GLY A 118 5.14 -6.68 -15.04
N VAL A 119 4.04 -5.95 -14.81
CA VAL A 119 2.68 -6.49 -14.92
C VAL A 119 2.30 -6.73 -16.38
N ALA A 120 2.69 -5.86 -17.31
CA ALA A 120 2.38 -6.02 -18.73
C ALA A 120 3.23 -7.09 -19.42
N SER A 121 4.47 -7.33 -18.97
CA SER A 121 5.38 -8.31 -19.57
C SER A 121 5.21 -9.74 -19.04
N ALA A 122 4.51 -9.92 -17.91
CA ALA A 122 4.40 -11.20 -17.21
C ALA A 122 3.70 -12.33 -17.99
N ARG A 123 3.12 -12.09 -19.19
CA ARG A 123 2.55 -13.14 -20.06
C ARG A 123 2.77 -12.90 -21.55
N LEU A 124 3.97 -13.22 -22.03
CA LEU A 124 4.19 -13.57 -23.45
C LEU A 124 4.88 -14.93 -23.66
N HIS A 125 5.19 -15.69 -22.60
CA HIS A 125 6.00 -16.92 -22.70
C HIS A 125 5.27 -18.24 -22.41
N THR A 126 3.93 -18.25 -22.28
CA THR A 126 3.17 -19.51 -22.18
C THR A 126 1.78 -19.36 -22.79
N ILE A 127 1.72 -19.55 -24.11
CA ILE A 127 0.59 -20.13 -24.85
C ILE A 127 1.20 -21.03 -25.93
#